data_AF-A0A2V5SCK1-F1
#
_entry.id   AF-A0A2V5SCK1-F1
#
_cell.length_a   1.000
_cell.length_b   1.000
_cell.length_c   1.000
_cell.angle_alpha   90.00
_cell.angle_beta   90.00
_cell.angle_gamma   90.00
#
_symmetry.space_group_name_H-M   'P 1'
#
loop_
_entity.id
_entity.type
_entity.pdbx_description
1 polymer ?
#
loop_
_entity_poly.entity_id
_entity_poly.type
_entity_poly.pdbx_seq_one_letter_code
_entity_poly.pdbx_strand_id
1 'polypeptide(L)'
;MRRRLINFYADILFTLVAYAALTTPCLAHAPWATLQGGHYLVKRANDGDSFHVSIQGKEYIFRLYFVDAPETTSEFRDRVEEQAN
;
A
#
# COMPACT_ATOMS: atom_id res chain seq x y z
N MET A 1 -23.74 21.38 42.96
CA MET A 1 -24.42 20.23 42.33
C MET A 1 -24.20 20.17 40.80
N ARG A 2 -24.49 21.24 40.05
CA ARG A 2 -24.39 21.31 38.57
C ARG A 2 -23.01 20.93 37.96
N ARG A 3 -21.89 21.31 38.57
CA ARG A 3 -20.53 20.93 38.11
C ARG A 3 -20.23 19.42 38.23
N ARG A 4 -20.78 18.74 39.24
CA ARG A 4 -20.59 17.28 39.42
C ARG A 4 -21.35 16.49 38.34
N LEU A 5 -22.53 16.96 37.95
CA LEU A 5 -23.29 16.39 36.85
C LEU A 5 -22.56 16.57 35.50
N ILE A 6 -22.03 17.76 35.22
CA ILE A 6 -21.29 18.03 33.98
C ILE A 6 -20.06 17.11 33.85
N ASN A 7 -19.28 16.96 34.93
CA ASN A 7 -18.11 16.08 34.92
C ASN A 7 -18.50 14.61 34.72
N PHE A 8 -19.58 14.16 35.38
CA PHE A 8 -20.08 12.79 35.20
C PHE A 8 -20.48 12.49 33.75
N TYR A 9 -21.16 13.42 33.07
CA TYR A 9 -21.48 13.26 31.65
C TYR A 9 -20.24 13.33 30.75
N ALA A 10 -19.27 14.17 31.09
CA ALA A 10 -18.00 14.25 30.36
C ALA A 10 -17.21 12.94 30.47
N ASP A 11 -17.18 12.31 31.65
CA ASP A 11 -16.49 11.03 31.89
C ASP A 11 -17.16 9.89 31.13
N ILE A 12 -18.51 9.84 31.12
CA ILE A 12 -19.27 8.88 30.32
C ILE A 12 -18.97 9.07 28.83
N LEU A 13 -19.05 10.31 28.33
CA LEU A 13 -18.78 10.61 26.93
C LEU A 13 -17.35 10.20 26.55
N PHE A 14 -16.37 10.53 27.40
CA PHE A 14 -14.98 10.16 27.18
C PHE A 14 -14.80 8.64 27.12
N THR A 15 -15.44 7.91 28.04
CA THR A 15 -15.38 6.44 28.08
C THR A 15 -16.00 5.82 26.83
N LEU A 16 -17.14 6.34 26.37
CA LEU A 16 -17.79 5.87 25.14
C LEU A 16 -16.94 6.12 23.90
N VAL A 17 -16.30 7.30 23.80
CA VAL A 17 -15.40 7.63 22.69
C VAL A 17 -14.16 6.75 22.70
N ALA A 18 -13.54 6.53 23.86
CA ALA A 18 -12.38 5.64 24.00
C ALA A 18 -12.72 4.19 23.61
N TYR A 19 -13.88 3.69 24.03
CA TYR A 19 -14.35 2.35 23.65
C TYR A 19 -14.61 2.22 22.14
N ALA A 20 -15.21 3.24 21.51
CA ALA A 20 -15.44 3.25 20.07
C ALA A 20 -14.11 3.27 19.28
N ALA A 21 -13.12 4.03 19.73
CA ALA A 21 -11.80 4.08 19.11
C ALA A 21 -11.08 2.71 19.18
N LEU A 22 -11.22 1.99 20.30
CA LEU A 22 -10.59 0.67 20.49
C LEU A 22 -11.30 -0.47 19.75
N THR A 23 -12.58 -0.32 19.41
CA THR A 23 -13.39 -1.36 18.77
C THR A 23 -13.61 -1.13 17.28
N THR A 24 -13.13 -0.02 16.73
CA THR A 24 -13.25 0.26 15.29
C THR A 24 -12.41 -0.77 14.51
N PRO A 25 -13.02 -1.58 13.62
CA PRO A 25 -12.27 -2.53 12.81
C PRO A 25 -11.29 -1.79 11.91
N CYS A 26 -10.07 -2.31 11.81
CA CYS A 26 -9.08 -1.80 10.88
C CYS A 26 -9.58 -1.98 9.45
N LEU A 27 -9.91 -0.88 8.76
CA LEU A 27 -10.33 -0.90 7.36
C LEU A 27 -9.17 -1.18 6.37
N ALA A 28 -8.00 -1.60 6.85
CA ALA A 28 -6.81 -1.78 6.03
C ALA A 28 -6.84 -3.02 5.10
N HIS A 29 -8.01 -3.64 4.90
CA HIS A 29 -8.18 -4.69 3.90
C HIS A 29 -9.12 -4.20 2.78
N ALA A 30 -8.54 -3.50 1.80
CA ALA A 30 -9.25 -3.28 0.55
C ALA A 30 -9.45 -4.64 -0.15
N PRO A 31 -10.64 -4.92 -0.71
CA PRO A 31 -10.86 -6.14 -1.46
C PRO A 31 -9.94 -6.16 -2.69
N TRP A 32 -9.52 -7.35 -3.09
CA TRP A 32 -8.77 -7.54 -4.33
C TRP A 32 -9.57 -7.00 -5.52
N ALA A 33 -8.90 -6.21 -6.37
CA ALA A 33 -9.48 -5.68 -7.59
C ALA A 33 -8.78 -6.29 -8.81
N THR A 34 -9.57 -6.68 -9.81
CA THR A 34 -9.04 -7.11 -11.12
C THR A 34 -9.12 -5.94 -12.09
N LEU A 35 -7.98 -5.55 -12.66
CA LEU A 35 -7.91 -4.51 -13.67
C LEU A 35 -8.00 -5.16 -15.06
N GLN A 36 -9.07 -4.86 -15.79
CA GLN A 36 -9.35 -5.46 -17.10
C GLN A 36 -8.86 -4.59 -18.26
N GLY A 37 -8.53 -5.23 -19.39
CA GLY A 37 -8.09 -4.52 -20.60
C GLY A 37 -6.70 -3.87 -20.45
N GLY A 38 -5.83 -4.47 -19.65
CA GLY A 38 -4.45 -4.03 -19.52
C GLY A 38 -3.62 -4.40 -20.75
N HIS A 39 -2.84 -3.44 -21.24
CA HIS A 39 -1.88 -3.63 -22.33
C HIS A 39 -0.46 -3.40 -21.82
N TYR A 40 0.43 -4.36 -22.04
CA TYR A 40 1.85 -4.23 -21.71
C TYR A 40 2.49 -3.11 -22.54
N LEU A 41 3.22 -2.21 -21.89
CA LEU A 41 3.94 -1.13 -22.55
C LEU A 41 5.43 -1.46 -22.61
N VAL A 42 5.98 -1.58 -23.80
CA VAL A 42 7.42 -1.80 -23.98
C VAL A 42 8.18 -0.51 -23.63
N LYS A 43 8.82 -0.48 -22.47
CA LYS A 43 9.62 0.67 -21.99
C LYS A 43 10.96 0.19 -21.44
N ARG A 44 11.97 1.07 -21.54
CA ARG A 44 13.33 0.83 -21.01
C ARG A 44 13.35 0.53 -19.50
N ALA A 45 12.39 1.06 -18.76
CA ALA A 45 12.29 0.90 -17.31
C ALA A 45 11.60 -0.41 -16.88
N ASN A 46 11.13 -1.24 -17.81
CA ASN A 46 10.64 -2.57 -17.46
C ASN A 46 11.83 -3.46 -17.08
N ASP A 47 11.70 -4.18 -15.98
CA ASP A 47 12.68 -5.14 -15.45
C ASP A 47 11.97 -6.43 -14.99
N GLY A 48 12.73 -7.40 -14.46
CA GLY A 48 12.21 -8.72 -14.10
C GLY A 48 11.13 -8.72 -13.01
N ASP A 49 11.10 -7.71 -12.14
CA ASP A 49 10.11 -7.58 -11.07
C ASP A 49 9.19 -6.34 -11.20
N SER A 50 9.40 -5.52 -12.22
CA SER A 50 8.64 -4.27 -12.38
C SER A 50 8.35 -3.95 -13.84
N PHE A 51 7.11 -3.56 -14.13
CA PHE A 51 6.68 -3.35 -15.52
C PHE A 51 5.54 -2.34 -15.65
N HIS A 52 5.48 -1.73 -16.83
CA HIS A 52 4.50 -0.72 -17.21
C HIS A 52 3.31 -1.35 -17.96
N VAL A 53 2.09 -0.96 -17.57
CA VAL A 53 0.83 -1.39 -18.19
C VAL A 53 -0.06 -0.18 -18.44
N SER A 54 -0.67 -0.09 -19.61
CA SER A 54 -1.77 0.85 -19.88
C SER A 54 -3.11 0.18 -19.61
N ILE A 55 -3.93 0.80 -18.78
CA ILE A 55 -5.30 0.39 -18.50
C ILE A 55 -6.19 1.60 -18.71
N GLN A 56 -7.11 1.52 -19.68
CA GLN A 56 -8.07 2.60 -20.00
C GLN A 56 -7.39 3.97 -20.23
N GLY A 57 -6.24 3.98 -20.90
CA GLY A 57 -5.50 5.21 -21.20
C GLY A 57 -4.66 5.76 -20.04
N LYS A 58 -4.71 5.14 -18.86
CA LYS A 58 -3.81 5.44 -17.74
C LYS A 58 -2.66 4.45 -17.68
N GLU A 59 -1.46 4.96 -17.46
CA GLU A 59 -0.27 4.15 -17.25
C GLU A 59 -0.10 3.79 -15.76
N TYR A 60 0.22 2.54 -15.51
CA TYR A 60 0.51 1.97 -14.20
C TYR A 60 1.88 1.31 -14.24
N ILE A 61 2.58 1.36 -13.10
CA ILE A 61 3.81 0.61 -12.87
C ILE A 61 3.49 -0.39 -11.77
N PHE A 62 3.66 -1.68 -12.07
CA PHE A 62 3.52 -2.75 -11.08
C PHE A 62 4.90 -3.21 -10.64
N ARG A 63 5.07 -3.45 -9.34
CA ARG A 63 6.22 -4.16 -8.78
C ARG A 63 5.74 -5.43 -8.10
N LEU A 64 6.37 -6.54 -8.41
CA LEU A 64 6.13 -7.83 -7.80
C LEU A 64 6.87 -7.88 -6.47
N TYR A 65 6.13 -7.78 -5.37
CA TYR A 65 6.71 -7.98 -4.05
C TYR A 65 7.05 -9.45 -3.82
N PHE A 66 8.12 -9.70 -3.07
CA PHE A 66 8.62 -11.04 -2.74
C PHE A 66 9.13 -11.85 -3.94
N VAL A 67 9.37 -11.18 -5.07
CA VAL A 67 10.12 -11.71 -6.21
C VAL A 67 11.50 -11.10 -6.19
N ASP A 68 12.53 -11.93 -6.29
CA ASP A 68 13.89 -11.50 -6.57
C ASP A 68 14.15 -11.75 -8.06
N ALA A 69 14.59 -10.72 -8.76
CA ALA A 69 14.83 -10.76 -10.20
C ALA A 69 16.22 -10.18 -10.49
N PRO A 70 16.98 -10.79 -11.42
CA PRO A 70 18.26 -10.26 -11.82
C PRO A 70 18.07 -8.87 -12.43
N GLU A 71 18.93 -7.93 -12.04
CA GLU A 71 18.92 -6.57 -12.58
C GLU A 71 19.27 -6.63 -14.08
N THR A 72 18.45 -6.02 -14.93
CA THR A 72 18.68 -6.03 -16.39
C THR A 72 19.58 -4.89 -16.87
N THR A 73 19.91 -3.94 -15.99
CA THR A 73 20.74 -2.78 -16.30
C THR A 73 22.06 -2.79 -15.56
N SER A 74 23.16 -2.49 -16.26
CA SER A 74 24.48 -2.30 -15.65
C SER A 74 24.66 -0.94 -14.97
N GLU A 75 23.63 -0.08 -15.00
CA GLU A 75 23.63 1.22 -14.32
C GLU A 75 23.81 1.07 -12.80
N PHE A 76 23.38 -0.05 -12.22
CA PHE A 76 23.54 -0.38 -10.80
C PHE A 76 24.54 -1.51 -10.61
N ARG A 77 25.80 -1.27 -11.01
CA ARG A 77 26.86 -2.29 -11.02
C ARG A 77 27.03 -2.99 -9.67
N ASP A 78 26.93 -2.26 -8.56
CA ASP A 78 27.05 -2.83 -7.22
C ASP A 78 25.96 -3.90 -6.93
N ARG A 79 24.73 -3.70 -7.44
CA ARG A 79 23.63 -4.67 -7.30
C ARG A 79 23.85 -5.90 -8.18
N VAL A 80 24.33 -5.69 -9.40
CA VAL A 80 24.69 -6.77 -10.32
C VAL A 80 25.82 -7.63 -9.74
N GLU A 81 26.82 -7.00 -9.12
CA GLU A 81 27.92 -7.69 -8.45
C GLU A 81 27.43 -8.48 -7.22
N GLU A 82 26.51 -7.93 -6.43
CA GLU A 82 25.89 -8.63 -5.29
C GLU A 82 25.11 -9.88 -5.75
N GLN A 83 24.41 -9.81 -6.89
CA GLN A 83 23.65 -10.93 -7.46
C GLN A 83 24.54 -12.02 -8.10
N ALA A 84 25.79 -11.69 -8.45
CA ALA A 84 26.72 -12.61 -9.11
C ALA A 84 27.58 -13.45 -8.13
N ASN A 85 27.47 -13.18 -6.83
CA ASN A 85 28.16 -13.91 -5.75
C ASN A 85 27.25 -14.94 -5.07
#